data_AF-A0AAP0M8N0-F1
#
_entry.id   AF-A0AAP0M8N0-F1
#
_cell.length_a   1.000
_cell.length_b   1.000
_cell.length_c   1.000
_cell.angle_alpha   90.00
_cell.angle_beta   90.00
_cell.angle_gamma   90.00
#
_symmetry.space_group_name_H-M   'P 1'
#
loop_
_entity.id
_entity.type
_entity.pdbx_description
1 polymer ?
#
loop_
_entity_poly.entity_id
_entity_poly.type
_entity_poly.pdbx_seq_one_letter_code
_entity_poly.pdbx_strand_id
1 'polypeptide(L)'
;MDRSYGEPPPFVIVVQGPPQVAKSLLIKSFIKHYTKHKVREVRGPITIVSGKQRRLQFVECPNDINGMIDCAKIADLALLLIDGSYGFEMVRYHCEQFCLVWTSQLLL
;
A
#
# COMPACT_ATOMS: atom_id res chain seq x y z
N MET A 1 14.84 9.33 31.21
CA MET A 1 13.67 8.92 30.40
C MET A 1 13.82 9.61 29.06
N ASP A 2 14.53 8.99 28.13
CA ASP A 2 14.81 9.55 26.80
C ASP A 2 13.55 9.52 25.95
N ARG A 3 12.95 10.70 25.78
CA ARG A 3 11.88 10.97 24.82
C ARG A 3 12.53 11.14 23.44
N SER A 4 12.70 10.07 22.67
CA SER A 4 13.17 10.15 21.28
C SER A 4 12.05 10.69 20.34
N TYR A 5 11.75 11.98 20.48
CA TYR A 5 10.98 12.78 19.51
C TYR A 5 11.82 13.04 18.25
N GLY A 6 12.10 12.02 17.45
CA GLY A 6 12.93 12.22 16.25
C GLY A 6 12.85 11.16 15.18
N GLU A 7 12.04 10.11 15.36
CA GLU A 7 11.92 9.07 14.35
C GLU A 7 10.72 9.40 13.44
N PRO A 8 10.93 9.58 12.13
CA PRO A 8 9.87 10.02 11.22
C PRO A 8 8.70 9.03 11.23
N PRO A 9 7.47 9.51 10.97
CA PRO A 9 6.31 8.64 10.85
C PRO A 9 6.57 7.56 9.78
N PRO A 10 6.02 6.35 9.94
CA PRO A 10 6.13 5.33 8.92
C PRO A 10 5.43 5.79 7.64
N PHE A 11 6.07 5.60 6.49
CA PHE A 11 5.45 5.87 5.20
C PHE A 11 4.39 4.81 4.92
N VAL A 12 3.16 5.24 4.68
CA VAL A 12 2.04 4.36 4.36
C VAL A 12 2.03 4.08 2.87
N ILE A 13 2.29 2.82 2.51
CA ILE A 13 2.28 2.31 1.15
C ILE A 13 1.02 1.47 0.95
N VAL A 14 0.09 1.96 0.14
CA VAL A 14 -1.12 1.23 -0.23
C VAL A 14 -0.87 0.43 -1.50
N VAL A 15 -1.25 -0.84 -1.49
CA VAL A 15 -1.21 -1.72 -2.66
C VAL A 15 -2.62 -1.87 -3.23
N GLN A 16 -2.85 -1.25 -4.39
CA GLN A 16 -4.12 -1.28 -5.11
C GLN A 16 -4.02 -2.19 -6.33
N GLY A 17 -5.13 -2.86 -6.67
CA GLY A 17 -5.25 -3.59 -7.92
C GLY A 17 -6.53 -4.42 -7.98
N PRO A 18 -6.89 -4.92 -9.19
CA PRO A 18 -8.09 -5.71 -9.40
C PRO A 18 -8.17 -6.95 -8.48
N PRO A 19 -9.36 -7.55 -8.29
CA PRO A 19 -9.47 -8.82 -7.58
C PRO A 19 -8.64 -9.89 -8.30
N GLN A 20 -8.08 -10.84 -7.53
CA GLN A 20 -7.21 -11.92 -8.02
C GLN A 20 -5.84 -11.49 -8.55
N VAL A 21 -5.49 -10.20 -8.53
CA VAL A 21 -4.09 -9.82 -8.72
C VAL A 21 -3.29 -10.17 -7.48
N ALA A 22 -2.01 -10.48 -7.68
CA ALA A 22 -1.09 -11.00 -6.68
C ALA A 22 -0.69 -9.98 -5.58
N LYS A 23 -1.63 -9.18 -5.03
CA LYS A 23 -1.42 -8.12 -4.02
C LYS A 23 -0.73 -8.66 -2.77
N SER A 24 -1.32 -9.67 -2.14
CA SER A 24 -0.73 -10.26 -0.93
C SER A 24 0.59 -10.97 -1.22
N LEU A 25 0.78 -11.53 -2.42
CA LEU A 25 2.05 -12.13 -2.86
C LEU A 25 3.16 -11.08 -3.03
N LEU A 26 2.83 -9.91 -3.58
CA LEU A 26 3.74 -8.77 -3.72
C LEU A 26 4.19 -8.26 -2.35
N ILE A 27 3.25 -8.07 -1.42
CA ILE A 27 3.58 -7.69 -0.03
C ILE A 27 4.46 -8.76 0.64
N LYS A 28 4.15 -10.06 0.48
CA LYS A 28 5.01 -11.15 0.97
C LYS A 28 6.42 -11.10 0.38
N SER A 29 6.54 -10.78 -0.91
CA SER A 29 7.83 -10.65 -1.58
C SER A 29 8.65 -9.49 -1.00
N PHE A 30 8.04 -8.33 -0.78
CA PHE A 30 8.70 -7.20 -0.13
C PHE A 30 9.15 -7.54 1.28
N ILE A 31 8.27 -8.10 2.11
CA ILE A 31 8.62 -8.49 3.48
C ILE A 31 9.79 -9.47 3.47
N LYS A 32 9.75 -10.48 2.59
CA LYS A 32 10.84 -11.44 2.45
C LYS A 32 12.15 -10.75 2.02
N HIS A 33 12.09 -9.75 1.15
CA HIS A 33 13.26 -9.01 0.70
C HIS A 33 13.89 -8.19 1.83
N TYR A 34 13.09 -7.47 2.61
CA TYR A 34 13.58 -6.59 3.68
C TYR A 34 13.95 -7.34 4.95
N THR A 35 13.09 -8.24 5.43
CA THR A 35 13.27 -8.93 6.72
C THR A 35 14.01 -10.25 6.60
N LYS A 36 14.21 -10.77 5.37
CA LYS A 36 14.70 -12.14 5.09
C LYS A 36 13.84 -13.25 5.70
N HIS A 37 12.68 -12.94 6.26
CA HIS A 37 11.74 -13.91 6.84
C HIS A 37 10.53 -14.11 5.94
N LYS A 38 10.04 -15.36 5.87
CA LYS A 38 8.80 -15.68 5.15
C LYS A 38 7.61 -15.57 6.11
N VAL A 39 6.74 -14.60 5.85
CA VAL A 39 5.46 -14.47 6.55
C VAL A 39 4.41 -15.34 5.84
N ARG A 40 3.66 -16.16 6.60
CA ARG A 40 2.66 -17.10 6.04
C ARG A 40 1.42 -16.39 5.53
N GLU A 41 0.90 -15.42 6.28
CA GLU A 41 -0.32 -14.68 5.95
C GLU A 41 -0.10 -13.17 6.13
N VAL A 42 -0.58 -12.42 5.15
CA VAL A 42 -0.63 -10.95 5.21
C VAL A 42 -2.05 -10.61 5.60
N ARG A 43 -2.26 -10.22 6.86
CA ARG A 43 -3.55 -9.78 7.38
C ARG A 43 -3.35 -8.44 8.09
N GLY A 44 -4.05 -7.41 7.62
CA GLY A 44 -3.94 -6.06 8.15
C GLY A 44 -2.66 -5.33 7.72
N PRO A 45 -2.40 -4.14 8.31
CA PRO A 45 -1.27 -3.31 7.95
C PRO A 45 0.05 -3.91 8.47
N ILE A 46 1.04 -4.05 7.59
CA ILE A 46 2.35 -4.62 7.94
C ILE A 46 3.40 -3.51 7.95
N THR A 47 3.94 -3.24 9.13
CA THR A 47 5.04 -2.28 9.28
C THR A 47 6.37 -3.00 9.26
N ILE A 48 7.24 -2.60 8.35
CA ILE A 48 8.63 -3.04 8.27
C ILE A 48 9.57 -1.87 8.53
N VAL A 49 10.71 -2.15 9.16
CA VAL A 49 11.77 -1.17 9.32
C VAL A 49 12.79 -1.39 8.20
N SER A 50 12.92 -0.41 7.30
CA SER A 50 13.91 -0.39 6.23
C SER A 50 15.11 0.48 6.65
N GLY A 51 16.15 -0.14 7.21
CA GLY A 51 17.38 0.54 7.62
C GLY A 51 17.30 1.23 9.00
N LYS A 52 18.11 2.28 9.22
CA LYS A 52 18.27 2.92 10.55
C LYS A 52 17.20 3.97 10.92
N GLN A 53 16.45 4.50 9.95
CA GLN A 53 15.52 5.63 10.20
C GLN A 53 14.23 5.59 9.37
N ARG A 54 14.02 4.62 8.47
CA ARG A 54 12.82 4.60 7.61
C ARG A 54 11.96 3.39 7.94
N ARG A 55 10.69 3.64 8.24
CA ARG A 55 9.67 2.62 8.44
C ARG A 55 8.69 2.69 7.29
N LEU A 56 8.32 1.54 6.75
CA LEU A 56 7.36 1.41 5.67
C LEU A 56 6.19 0.57 6.17
N GLN A 57 4.98 1.09 6.05
CA GLN A 57 3.75 0.41 6.43
C GLN A 57 3.00 0.02 5.15
N PHE A 58 2.98 -1.26 4.84
CA PHE A 58 2.21 -1.79 3.72
C PHE A 58 0.77 -2.04 4.13
N VAL A 59 -0.16 -1.50 3.36
CA VAL A 59 -1.60 -1.70 3.53
C VAL A 59 -2.14 -2.33 2.26
N GLU A 60 -2.76 -3.50 2.40
CA GLU A 60 -3.48 -4.13 1.30
C GLU A 60 -4.87 -3.51 1.19
N CYS A 61 -5.23 -3.00 0.01
CA CYS A 61 -6.57 -2.48 -0.19
C CYS A 61 -7.59 -3.61 -0.40
N PRO A 62 -8.72 -3.61 0.35
CA PRO A 62 -9.84 -4.48 0.07
C PRO A 62 -10.46 -4.16 -1.30
N ASN A 63 -11.27 -5.08 -1.83
CA ASN A 63 -11.92 -4.90 -3.14
C ASN A 63 -13.19 -4.04 -3.08
N ASP A 64 -13.54 -3.51 -1.91
CA ASP A 64 -14.71 -2.65 -1.71
C ASP A 64 -14.36 -1.19 -2.03
N ILE A 65 -15.29 -0.48 -2.70
CA ILE A 65 -15.11 0.94 -3.08
C ILE A 65 -14.82 1.81 -1.85
N ASN A 66 -15.53 1.57 -0.74
CA ASN A 66 -15.32 2.30 0.51
C ASN A 66 -13.92 2.09 1.07
N GLY A 67 -13.42 0.85 1.02
CA GLY A 67 -12.07 0.55 1.48
C GLY A 67 -11.00 1.12 0.57
N MET A 68 -11.26 1.24 -0.74
CA MET A 68 -10.40 1.96 -1.67
C MET A 68 -10.32 3.46 -1.35
N ILE A 69 -11.45 4.09 -1.03
CA ILE A 69 -11.49 5.50 -0.63
C ILE A 69 -10.72 5.72 0.67
N ASP A 70 -10.91 4.86 1.68
CA ASP A 70 -10.23 5.02 2.97
C ASP A 70 -8.73 4.71 2.88
N CYS A 71 -8.35 3.76 2.03
CA CYS A 71 -6.93 3.50 1.75
C CYS A 71 -6.28 4.67 1.00
N ALA A 72 -6.96 5.26 0.00
CA ALA A 72 -6.49 6.48 -0.63
C ALA A 72 -6.30 7.60 0.41
N LYS A 73 -7.17 7.66 1.43
CA LYS A 73 -7.08 8.70 2.47
C LYS A 73 -5.80 8.70 3.29
N ILE A 74 -5.24 7.51 3.51
CA ILE A 74 -4.10 7.30 4.40
C ILE A 74 -2.79 7.10 3.64
N ALA A 75 -2.82 7.00 2.31
CA ALA A 75 -1.66 6.64 1.51
C ALA A 75 -0.68 7.81 1.37
N ASP A 76 0.59 7.59 1.69
CA ASP A 76 1.68 8.47 1.25
C ASP A 76 2.20 8.05 -0.14
N LEU A 77 2.12 6.74 -0.42
CA LEU A 77 2.53 6.14 -1.68
C LEU A 77 1.51 5.09 -2.11
N ALA A 78 1.14 5.08 -3.39
CA ALA A 78 0.25 4.08 -3.97
C ALA A 78 0.98 3.21 -4.99
N LEU A 79 0.93 1.90 -4.79
CA LEU A 79 1.40 0.88 -5.72
C LEU A 79 0.19 0.29 -6.45
N LEU A 80 0.05 0.61 -7.73
CA LEU A 80 -1.00 0.05 -8.58
C LEU A 80 -0.48 -1.18 -9.33
N LEU A 81 -1.06 -2.35 -9.05
CA LEU A 81 -0.79 -3.57 -9.80
C LEU A 81 -1.68 -3.63 -11.04
N ILE A 82 -1.03 -3.73 -12.20
CA ILE A 82 -1.66 -3.84 -13.51
C ILE A 82 -1.34 -5.23 -14.05
N ASP A 83 -2.37 -6.01 -14.34
CA ASP A 83 -2.21 -7.25 -15.10
C ASP A 83 -2.22 -6.92 -16.60
N GLY A 84 -1.08 -7.10 -17.27
CA GLY A 84 -0.94 -6.87 -18.71
C GLY A 84 -1.78 -7.82 -19.56
N SER A 85 -2.23 -8.95 -19.00
CA SER A 85 -3.04 -9.96 -19.68
C SER A 85 -4.51 -9.55 -19.81
N TYR A 86 -5.02 -8.80 -18.84
CA TYR A 86 -6.45 -8.50 -18.69
C TYR A 86 -6.89 -7.22 -19.45
N GLY A 87 -5.92 -6.46 -19.98
CA GLY A 87 -6.18 -5.20 -20.69
C GLY A 87 -6.43 -4.00 -19.76
N PHE A 88 -6.18 -2.79 -20.27
CA PHE A 88 -6.17 -1.53 -19.51
C PHE A 88 -7.57 -0.99 -19.13
N GLU A 89 -8.67 -1.66 -19.46
CA GLU A 89 -10.02 -1.10 -19.30
C GLU A 89 -10.47 -1.03 -17.83
N MET A 90 -10.42 -2.14 -17.08
CA MET A 90 -10.79 -2.10 -15.65
C MET A 90 -9.75 -1.37 -14.79
N VAL A 91 -8.50 -1.36 -15.24
CA VAL A 91 -7.40 -0.67 -14.57
C VAL A 91 -7.59 0.84 -14.60
N ARG A 92 -8.11 1.39 -15.70
CA ARG A 92 -8.40 2.83 -15.82
C ARG A 92 -9.39 3.30 -14.76
N TYR A 93 -10.52 2.61 -14.60
CA TYR A 93 -11.53 3.02 -13.61
C TYR A 93 -11.01 3.03 -12.17
N HIS A 94 -10.23 2.00 -11.80
CA HIS A 94 -9.69 1.88 -10.45
C HIS A 94 -8.57 2.89 -10.19
N CYS A 95 -7.72 3.13 -11.18
CA CYS A 95 -6.65 4.13 -11.11
C CYS A 95 -7.19 5.56 -11.06
N GLU A 96 -8.15 5.89 -11.93
CA GLU A 96 -8.77 7.22 -11.99
C GLU A 96 -9.48 7.57 -10.69
N GLN A 97 -10.30 6.67 -10.14
CA GLN A 97 -10.96 6.93 -8.86
C GLN A 97 -9.96 7.07 -7.71
N PHE A 98 -8.96 6.20 -7.64
CA PHE A 98 -7.93 6.30 -6.60
C PHE A 98 -7.16 7.62 -6.70
N CYS A 99 -6.74 8.01 -7.91
CA CYS A 99 -5.99 9.24 -8.16
C CYS A 99 -6.82 10.50 -7.90
N LEU A 100 -8.11 10.51 -8.27
CA LEU A 100 -9.03 11.63 -7.98
C LEU A 100 -9.22 11.84 -6.47
N VAL A 101 -9.36 10.75 -5.70
CA VAL A 101 -9.49 10.83 -4.24
C VAL A 101 -8.19 11.30 -3.60
N TRP A 102 -7.06 10.76 -4.06
CA TRP A 102 -5.73 11.09 -3.52
C TRP A 102 -5.35 12.56 -3.79
N THR A 103 -5.60 13.05 -5.00
CA THR A 103 -5.34 14.46 -5.38
C THR A 103 -6.26 15.43 -4.64
N SER A 104 -7.50 15.05 -4.36
CA SER A 104 -8.44 15.89 -3.60
C SER A 104 -7.99 16.13 -2.15
N GLN A 105 -7.23 15.22 -1.55
CA GLN A 105 -6.64 15.43 -0.22
C GLN A 105 -5.36 16.25 -0.22
N LEU A 106 -4.58 16.21 -1.30
CA LEU A 106 -3.43 17.10 -1.49
C LEU A 106 -3.85 18.55 -1.77
N LEU A 107 -5.10 18.77 -2.13
CA LEU A 107 -5.71 20.09 -2.37
C LEU A 107 -6.44 20.68 -1.15
N LEU A 108 -6.43 20.01 0.01
CA LEU A 108 -6.93 20.49 1.31
C LEU A 108 -5.79 20.68 2.31
#